data_AF-A0AAQ3L0N1-F1
#
_entry.id   AF-A0AAQ3L0N1-F1
#
_cell.length_a   1.000
_cell.length_b   1.000
_cell.length_c   1.000
_cell.angle_alpha   90.00
_cell.angle_beta   90.00
_cell.angle_gamma   90.00
#
_symmetry.space_group_name_H-M   'P 1'
#
loop_
_entity.id
_entity.type
_entity.pdbx_description
1 polymer ?
#
loop_
_entity_poly.entity_id
_entity_poly.type
_entity_poly.pdbx_seq_one_letter_code
_entity_poly.pdbx_strand_id
1 'polypeptide(L)'
;MPRKDDIHIDPNGCLVSFNNAAKEFNAQLRDLCDELNLELKNATVVYVDIYSIKYNIIVNYSKYGFETALMACCGYGGPPYNFSFKTMCGASGYQVCDVGSNYISWDGVHYTEAANSLVVSKILTTWYSKPNIAFDYFCNV
;
A
#
# COMPACT_ATOMS: atom_id res chain seq x y z
N MET A 1 2.78 7.18 16.50
CA MET A 1 4.04 7.95 16.34
C MET A 1 3.70 9.43 16.31
N PRO A 2 3.70 10.14 17.44
CA PRO A 2 3.85 11.58 17.39
C PRO A 2 5.31 11.86 17.03
N ARG A 3 5.59 12.61 15.96
CA ARG A 3 6.95 12.97 15.61
C ARG A 3 7.12 14.47 15.74
N LYS A 4 8.02 14.85 16.65
CA LYS A 4 8.45 16.24 16.88
C LYS A 4 8.99 16.92 15.63
N ASP A 5 9.36 16.15 14.61
CA ASP A 5 10.14 16.59 13.45
C ASP A 5 9.52 16.17 12.10
N ASP A 6 8.19 16.24 11.96
CA ASP A 6 7.47 15.97 10.69
C ASP A 6 7.66 17.10 9.64
N ILE A 7 8.90 17.57 9.44
CA ILE A 7 9.17 18.76 8.62
C ILE A 7 9.17 18.44 7.10
N HIS A 8 9.18 17.18 6.68
CA HIS A 8 9.24 16.84 5.26
C HIS A 8 8.17 15.83 4.82
N ILE A 9 7.05 16.39 4.36
CA ILE A 9 5.99 15.69 3.64
C ILE A 9 6.20 15.92 2.13
N ASP A 10 5.93 14.92 1.30
CA ASP A 10 5.95 15.06 -0.16
C ASP A 10 4.66 15.75 -0.67
N PRO A 11 4.56 16.12 -1.97
CA PRO A 11 3.37 16.78 -2.51
C PRO A 11 2.07 15.98 -2.39
N ASN A 12 2.13 14.69 -2.06
CA ASN A 12 0.97 13.79 -1.92
C ASN A 12 0.60 13.49 -0.47
N GLY A 13 1.19 14.22 0.49
CA GLY A 13 0.86 14.06 1.91
C GLY A 13 1.59 12.90 2.60
N CYS A 14 2.59 12.29 1.97
CA CYS A 14 3.34 11.17 2.55
C CYS A 14 4.65 11.65 3.19
N LEU A 15 5.04 11.05 4.32
CA LEU A 15 6.29 11.37 5.00
C LEU A 15 7.50 10.89 4.18
N VAL A 16 8.38 11.82 3.80
CA VAL A 16 9.54 11.54 2.94
C VAL A 16 10.49 10.52 3.57
N SER A 17 10.72 10.61 4.88
CA SER A 17 11.57 9.66 5.60
C SER A 17 11.04 8.22 5.54
N PHE A 18 9.73 8.04 5.63
CA PHE A 18 9.08 6.72 5.54
C PHE A 18 9.09 6.19 4.12
N ASN A 19 8.86 7.06 3.14
CA ASN A 19 9.00 6.71 1.74
C ASN A 19 10.42 6.24 1.41
N ASN A 20 11.44 6.94 1.90
CA ASN A 20 12.85 6.57 1.68
C ASN A 20 13.20 5.24 2.36
N ALA A 21 12.77 5.05 3.61
CA ALA A 21 12.99 3.79 4.32
C ALA A 21 12.34 2.59 3.61
N ALA A 22 11.09 2.76 3.14
CA ALA A 22 10.38 1.71 2.39
C ALA A 22 11.06 1.39 1.06
N LYS A 23 11.51 2.42 0.31
CA LYS A 23 12.23 2.24 -0.96
C LYS A 23 13.56 1.50 -0.77
N GLU A 24 14.31 1.86 0.27
CA GLU A 24 15.59 1.23 0.59
C GLU A 24 15.40 -0.25 0.96
N PHE A 25 14.46 -0.54 1.87
CA PHE A 25 14.12 -1.91 2.24
C PHE A 25 13.71 -2.74 1.02
N ASN A 26 12.86 -2.18 0.15
CA ASN A 26 12.38 -2.85 -1.05
C ASN A 26 13.48 -3.08 -2.08
N ALA A 27 14.47 -2.18 -2.20
CA ALA A 27 15.62 -2.37 -3.06
C ALA A 27 16.46 -3.57 -2.60
N GLN A 28 16.78 -3.64 -1.31
CA GLN A 28 17.53 -4.77 -0.74
C GLN A 28 16.74 -6.09 -0.81
N LEU A 29 15.42 -6.04 -0.57
CA LEU A 29 14.56 -7.21 -0.70
C LEU A 29 14.55 -7.75 -2.14
N ARG A 30 14.46 -6.87 -3.14
CA ARG A 30 14.54 -7.25 -4.55
C ARG A 30 15.87 -7.92 -4.88
N ASP A 31 16.97 -7.34 -4.41
CA ASP A 31 18.31 -7.87 -4.67
C ASP A 31 18.49 -9.26 -3.99
N LEU A 32 17.96 -9.45 -2.79
CA LEU A 32 17.89 -10.76 -2.13
C LEU A 32 17.03 -11.77 -2.92
N CYS A 33 15.90 -11.33 -3.48
CA CYS A 33 15.10 -12.21 -4.35
C CYS A 33 15.86 -12.63 -5.62
N ASP A 34 16.70 -11.75 -6.19
CA ASP A 34 17.56 -12.10 -7.31
C ASP A 34 18.61 -13.16 -6.89
N GLU A 35 19.24 -12.99 -5.73
CA GLU A 35 20.20 -13.96 -5.17
C GLU A 35 19.55 -15.33 -4.93
N LEU A 36 18.37 -15.36 -4.31
CA LEU A 36 17.63 -16.60 -4.06
C LEU A 36 17.24 -17.33 -5.36
N ASN A 37 16.92 -16.61 -6.44
CA ASN A 37 16.67 -17.23 -7.75
C ASN A 37 17.93 -17.88 -8.34
N LEU A 38 19.13 -17.39 -8.00
CA LEU A 38 20.38 -18.02 -8.41
C LEU A 38 20.66 -19.30 -7.60
N GLU A 39 20.31 -19.33 -6.33
CA GLU A 39 20.56 -20.47 -5.43
C GLU A 39 19.51 -21.58 -5.56
N LEU A 40 18.23 -21.23 -5.61
CA LEU A 40 17.11 -22.18 -5.56
C LEU A 40 16.72 -22.69 -6.95
N LYS A 41 17.36 -23.77 -7.42
CA LYS A 41 17.15 -24.30 -8.78
C LYS A 41 15.73 -24.81 -9.09
N ASN A 42 14.94 -25.14 -8.07
CA ASN A 42 13.59 -25.69 -8.21
C ASN A 42 12.50 -24.75 -7.67
N ALA A 43 12.83 -23.49 -7.44
CA ALA A 43 11.87 -22.48 -7.02
C ALA A 43 12.05 -21.22 -7.86
N THR A 44 10.96 -20.48 -8.04
CA THR A 44 11.02 -19.13 -8.59
C THR A 44 10.56 -18.17 -7.51
N VAL A 45 11.45 -17.27 -7.12
CA VAL A 45 11.15 -16.22 -6.14
C VAL A 45 10.73 -14.98 -6.91
N VAL A 46 9.51 -14.50 -6.66
CA VAL A 46 8.97 -13.31 -7.34
C VAL A 46 8.91 -12.16 -6.35
N TYR A 47 9.67 -11.10 -6.64
CA TYR A 47 9.52 -9.81 -5.97
C TYR A 47 8.40 -9.03 -6.66
N VAL A 48 7.53 -8.40 -5.87
CA VAL A 48 6.45 -7.54 -6.36
C VAL A 48 6.59 -6.14 -5.77
N ASP A 49 6.69 -5.11 -6.63
CA ASP A 49 6.80 -3.71 -6.22
C ASP A 49 5.46 -3.12 -5.76
N ILE A 50 5.02 -3.56 -4.58
CA ILE A 50 3.80 -3.07 -3.91
C ILE A 50 3.90 -1.57 -3.60
N TYR A 51 5.10 -1.05 -3.35
CA TYR A 51 5.28 0.38 -3.06
C TYR A 51 4.82 1.24 -4.23
N SER A 52 5.29 0.94 -5.45
CA SER A 52 4.90 1.68 -6.65
C SER A 52 3.41 1.54 -6.97
N ILE A 53 2.82 0.35 -6.77
CA ILE A 53 1.37 0.14 -6.93
C ILE A 53 0.59 1.04 -5.96
N LYS A 54 0.88 0.95 -4.66
CA LYS A 54 0.19 1.72 -3.62
C LYS A 54 0.33 3.22 -3.85
N TYR A 55 1.56 3.68 -4.08
CA TYR A 55 1.83 5.10 -4.27
C TYR A 55 1.09 5.63 -5.50
N ASN A 56 1.04 4.89 -6.61
CA ASN A 56 0.26 5.29 -7.78
C ASN A 56 -1.24 5.42 -7.48
N ILE A 57 -1.81 4.49 -6.70
CA ILE A 57 -3.22 4.52 -6.28
C ILE A 57 -3.50 5.76 -5.43
N ILE A 58 -2.63 6.09 -4.47
CA ILE A 58 -2.77 7.28 -3.62
C ILE A 58 -2.71 8.56 -4.45
N VAL A 59 -1.71 8.70 -5.32
CA VAL A 59 -1.55 9.90 -6.16
C VAL A 59 -2.71 10.07 -7.16
N ASN A 60 -3.28 8.98 -7.65
CA ASN A 60 -4.34 9.00 -8.67
C ASN A 60 -5.69 8.52 -8.11
N TYR A 61 -5.95 8.71 -6.81
CA TYR A 61 -7.10 8.14 -6.10
C TYR A 61 -8.44 8.39 -6.82
N SER A 62 -8.65 9.61 -7.32
CA SER A 62 -9.86 10.00 -8.03
C SER A 62 -10.07 9.26 -9.36
N LYS A 63 -8.98 8.94 -10.08
CA LYS A 63 -9.04 8.13 -11.32
C LYS A 63 -9.54 6.72 -11.06
N TYR A 64 -9.31 6.22 -9.85
CA TYR A 64 -9.74 4.89 -9.42
C TYR A 64 -11.08 4.90 -8.65
N GLY A 65 -11.75 6.07 -8.61
CA GLY A 65 -13.06 6.20 -7.98
C GLY A 65 -13.02 6.29 -6.46
N PHE A 66 -11.86 6.55 -5.85
CA PHE A 66 -11.78 6.84 -4.42
C PHE A 66 -12.11 8.31 -4.15
N GLU A 67 -12.75 8.57 -3.02
CA GLU A 67 -13.17 9.91 -2.60
C GLU A 67 -12.01 10.74 -2.03
N THR A 68 -11.05 10.06 -1.40
CA THR A 68 -9.96 10.70 -0.66
C THR A 68 -8.71 9.83 -0.66
N ALA A 69 -7.56 10.48 -0.77
CA ALA A 69 -6.25 9.81 -0.79
C ALA A 69 -5.75 9.40 0.60
N LEU A 70 -6.07 10.19 1.63
CA LEU A 70 -5.37 10.16 2.92
C LEU A 70 -6.28 9.90 4.12
N MET A 71 -7.60 10.02 3.98
CA MET A 71 -8.52 9.74 5.08
C MET A 71 -8.74 8.24 5.24
N ALA A 72 -8.77 7.78 6.49
CA ALA A 72 -9.26 6.47 6.86
C ALA A 72 -10.80 6.45 6.92
N CYS A 73 -11.41 5.35 6.48
CA CYS A 73 -12.85 5.15 6.63
C CYS A 73 -13.24 5.00 8.11
N CYS A 74 -12.52 4.17 8.86
CA CYS A 74 -12.74 3.87 10.26
C CYS A 74 -11.66 4.50 11.14
N GLY A 75 -12.02 5.46 11.97
CA GLY A 75 -11.04 6.10 12.85
C GLY A 75 -11.63 7.26 13.63
N TYR A 76 -10.83 8.28 13.90
CA TYR A 76 -11.26 9.41 14.72
C TYR A 76 -10.43 10.65 14.44
N GLY A 77 -11.06 11.82 14.54
CA GLY A 77 -10.41 13.12 14.43
C GLY A 77 -10.72 13.87 13.13
N GLY A 78 -11.44 13.25 12.18
CA GLY A 78 -11.87 13.90 10.94
C GLY A 78 -10.72 14.21 9.98
N PRO A 79 -10.96 15.03 8.93
CA PRO A 79 -9.95 15.37 7.93
C PRO A 79 -8.67 16.00 8.54
N PRO A 80 -7.50 15.81 7.91
CA PRO A 80 -7.29 15.17 6.61
C PRO A 80 -7.01 13.66 6.67
N TYR A 81 -6.91 13.06 7.86
CA TYR A 81 -6.49 11.65 8.01
C TYR A 81 -7.54 10.74 8.64
N ASN A 82 -8.44 11.27 9.46
CA ASN A 82 -9.39 10.51 10.28
C ASN A 82 -8.72 9.38 11.09
N PHE A 83 -7.53 9.64 11.64
CA PHE A 83 -6.75 8.63 12.35
C PHE A 83 -6.20 9.16 13.68
N SER A 84 -6.34 8.35 14.74
CA SER A 84 -5.82 8.66 16.07
C SER A 84 -5.30 7.40 16.75
N PHE A 85 -4.05 7.46 17.24
CA PHE A 85 -3.50 6.37 18.07
C PHE A 85 -4.24 6.16 19.39
N LYS A 86 -4.99 7.17 19.87
CA LYS A 86 -5.77 7.08 21.11
C LYS A 86 -7.15 6.46 20.88
N THR A 87 -7.67 6.55 19.66
CA THR A 87 -9.00 6.11 19.28
C THR A 87 -8.90 5.42 17.92
N MET A 88 -8.42 4.17 17.96
CA MET A 88 -8.34 3.32 16.78
C MET A 88 -9.72 2.81 16.37
N CYS A 89 -9.84 2.28 15.15
CA CYS A 89 -11.04 1.60 14.70
C CYS A 89 -11.49 0.52 15.71
N GLY A 90 -12.77 0.52 16.09
CA GLY A 90 -13.34 -0.38 17.10
C GLY A 90 -13.16 0.05 18.56
N ALA A 91 -12.37 1.09 18.85
CA ALA A 91 -12.29 1.67 20.20
C ALA A 91 -13.45 2.62 20.47
N SER A 92 -13.78 2.88 21.74
CA SER A 92 -14.87 3.80 22.11
C SER A 92 -14.70 5.19 21.47
N GLY A 93 -15.74 5.65 20.76
CA GLY A 93 -15.75 6.95 20.09
C GLY A 93 -15.22 6.96 18.66
N TYR A 94 -14.86 5.81 18.09
CA TYR A 94 -14.54 5.70 16.66
C TYR A 94 -15.73 6.11 15.77
N GLN A 95 -15.40 6.54 14.57
CA GLN A 95 -16.31 6.88 13.49
C GLN A 95 -16.00 5.98 12.30
N VAL A 96 -17.02 5.63 11.52
CA VAL A 96 -16.89 4.87 10.28
C VAL A 96 -17.50 5.70 9.15
N CYS A 97 -16.90 5.65 7.96
CA CYS A 97 -17.45 6.26 6.77
C CYS A 97 -18.81 5.66 6.40
N ASP A 98 -19.56 6.36 5.57
CA ASP A 98 -20.89 5.92 5.15
C ASP A 98 -20.83 4.63 4.31
N VAL A 99 -21.92 3.86 4.35
CA VAL A 99 -22.02 2.64 3.54
C VAL A 99 -21.96 3.00 2.06
N GLY A 100 -21.08 2.33 1.32
CA GLY A 100 -20.87 2.56 -0.12
C GLY A 100 -19.81 3.61 -0.43
N SER A 101 -19.26 4.29 0.58
CA SER A 101 -18.11 5.18 0.39
C SER A 101 -16.86 4.41 -0.06
N ASN A 102 -16.08 5.02 -0.94
CA ASN A 102 -14.91 4.38 -1.52
C ASN A 102 -13.61 5.05 -1.02
N TYR A 103 -12.97 4.41 -0.05
CA TYR A 103 -11.76 4.91 0.63
C TYR A 103 -10.58 3.99 0.35
N ILE A 104 -9.35 4.54 0.27
CA ILE A 104 -8.14 3.73 0.16
C ILE A 104 -7.84 3.02 1.48
N SER A 105 -7.85 3.78 2.58
CA SER A 105 -7.49 3.28 3.90
C SER A 105 -8.72 2.89 4.71
N TRP A 106 -8.69 1.69 5.30
CA TRP A 106 -9.70 1.25 6.26
C TRP A 106 -9.51 1.95 7.60
N ASP A 107 -8.33 1.89 8.21
CA ASP A 107 -8.11 2.31 9.61
C ASP A 107 -6.87 3.18 9.83
N GLY A 108 -6.30 3.74 8.76
CA GLY A 108 -5.04 4.48 8.76
C GLY A 108 -3.80 3.60 8.59
N VAL A 109 -3.95 2.27 8.62
CA VAL A 109 -2.85 1.30 8.45
C VAL A 109 -3.15 0.33 7.30
N HIS A 110 -4.34 -0.26 7.30
CA HIS A 110 -4.78 -1.27 6.34
C HIS A 110 -5.60 -0.66 5.20
N TYR A 111 -5.66 -1.38 4.07
CA TYR A 111 -6.49 -1.00 2.93
C TYR A 111 -7.92 -1.51 3.08
N THR A 112 -8.85 -0.83 2.43
CA THR A 112 -10.20 -1.36 2.21
C THR A 112 -10.17 -2.53 1.21
N GLU A 113 -11.27 -3.28 1.12
CA GLU A 113 -11.46 -4.32 0.10
C GLU A 113 -11.32 -3.75 -1.32
N ALA A 114 -11.90 -2.59 -1.60
CA ALA A 114 -11.82 -1.94 -2.90
C ALA A 114 -10.38 -1.59 -3.29
N ALA A 115 -9.60 -1.06 -2.35
CA ALA A 115 -8.18 -0.78 -2.57
C ALA A 115 -7.35 -2.07 -2.73
N ASN A 116 -7.61 -3.11 -1.94
CA ASN A 116 -6.96 -4.41 -2.13
C ASN A 116 -7.27 -5.03 -3.49
N SER A 117 -8.52 -4.95 -3.94
CA SER A 117 -8.94 -5.45 -5.26
C SER A 117 -8.17 -4.74 -6.39
N LEU A 118 -7.99 -3.43 -6.27
CA LEU A 118 -7.19 -2.67 -7.22
C LEU A 118 -5.70 -3.02 -7.16
N VAL A 119 -5.13 -3.16 -5.96
CA VAL A 119 -3.73 -3.60 -5.77
C VAL A 119 -3.52 -4.96 -6.46
N VAL A 120 -4.37 -5.94 -6.17
CA VAL A 120 -4.30 -7.28 -6.80
C VAL A 120 -4.44 -7.17 -8.32
N SER A 121 -5.34 -6.33 -8.84
CA SER A 121 -5.45 -6.13 -10.30
C SER A 121 -4.15 -5.64 -10.94
N LYS A 122 -3.35 -4.83 -10.24
CA LYS A 122 -2.04 -4.35 -10.71
C LYS A 122 -0.96 -5.42 -10.57
N ILE A 123 -1.01 -6.22 -9.50
CA ILE A 123 -0.12 -7.38 -9.34
C ILE A 123 -0.33 -8.34 -10.51
N LEU A 124 -1.59 -8.67 -10.83
CA LEU A 124 -1.97 -9.60 -11.89
C LEU A 124 -1.52 -9.18 -13.31
N THR A 125 -1.17 -7.91 -13.54
CA THR A 125 -0.57 -7.49 -14.82
C THR A 125 0.89 -7.88 -14.97
N THR A 126 1.53 -8.38 -13.89
CA THR A 126 2.94 -8.81 -13.79
C THR A 126 3.99 -7.73 -14.06
N TRP A 127 3.58 -6.53 -14.48
CA TRP A 127 4.46 -5.38 -14.76
C TRP A 127 5.23 -4.87 -13.54
N TYR A 128 4.73 -5.13 -12.34
CA TYR A 128 5.38 -4.79 -11.07
C TYR A 128 6.19 -5.95 -10.48
N SER A 129 6.29 -7.08 -11.21
CA SER A 129 6.94 -8.29 -10.73
C SER A 129 8.33 -8.48 -11.34
N LYS A 130 9.25 -9.03 -10.55
CA LYS A 130 10.58 -9.48 -10.99
C LYS A 130 10.84 -10.90 -10.48
N PRO A 131 11.08 -11.89 -11.36
CA PRO A 131 11.01 -11.78 -12.82
C PRO A 131 9.57 -11.49 -13.30
N ASN A 132 9.44 -10.87 -14.47
CA ASN A 132 8.14 -10.61 -15.09
C ASN A 132 7.65 -11.89 -15.79
N ILE A 133 6.99 -12.74 -15.01
CA ILE A 133 6.40 -14.00 -15.45
C ILE A 133 4.88 -13.94 -15.35
N ALA A 134 4.18 -14.55 -16.32
CA ALA A 134 2.73 -14.66 -16.29
C ALA A 134 2.27 -15.51 -15.10
N PHE A 135 1.10 -15.21 -14.52
CA PHE A 135 0.60 -15.96 -13.36
C PHE A 135 0.30 -17.44 -13.68
N ASP A 136 -0.09 -17.75 -14.91
CA ASP A 136 -0.35 -19.10 -15.40
C ASP A 136 0.94 -19.84 -15.83
N TYR A 137 2.11 -19.21 -15.70
CA TYR A 137 3.40 -19.83 -16.01
C TYR A 137 3.59 -21.16 -15.26
N PHE A 138 3.15 -21.23 -14.00
CA PHE A 138 3.25 -22.45 -13.17
C PHE A 138 2.06 -23.39 -13.31
N CYS A 139 1.06 -23.06 -14.13
CA CYS A 139 -0.11 -23.92 -14.36
C CYS A 139 0.08 -24.89 -15.53
N ASN A 140 1.14 -24.69 -16.34
CA ASN A 140 1.42 -25.47 -17.55
C ASN A 140 2.55 -26.51 -17.35
N VAL A 141 2.74 -27.00 -16.12
CA VAL A 141 3.66 -28.12 -15.80
C VAL A 141 3.02 -29.47 -16.07
#